data_AF-A0A7G9NXZ2-F1
#
_entry.id   AF-A0A7G9NXZ2-F1
#
_cell.length_a   1.000
_cell.length_b   1.000
_cell.length_c   1.000
_cell.angle_alpha   90.00
_cell.angle_beta   90.00
_cell.angle_gamma   90.00
#
_symmetry.space_group_name_H-M   'P 1'
#
loop_
_entity.id
_entity.type
_entity.pdbx_description
1 polymer ?
#
loop_
_entity_poly.entity_id
_entity_poly.type
_entity_poly.pdbx_seq_one_letter_code
_entity_poly.pdbx_strand_id
1 'polypeptide(L)'
;MTGGLVTSASGAITLSLNPKETYLHHNGNATDTTAVDLAALGITPGMSIEFTQLGDYQPSSSGSDTSHSLVAVFSSTSTLADKSMVNRVTGAIDAGSDFVTPNWPAVTGGDATDIPEDFFIGTSPLKIIVPAGAAYIFFTDSDSYFGDNTDPDGDYAVSIAIPEPTTLAVMSGLLLLTASCRRKR
;
A
#
# COMPACT_ATOMS: atom_id res chain seq x y z
N MET A 1 2.62 -31.84 -29.05
CA MET A 1 3.57 -31.39 -28.00
C MET A 1 3.82 -29.91 -28.20
N THR A 2 4.17 -29.19 -27.13
CA THR A 2 4.21 -27.72 -26.91
C THR A 2 2.82 -27.14 -26.62
N GLY A 3 2.39 -26.89 -25.38
CA GLY A 3 3.13 -26.52 -24.17
C GLY A 3 2.62 -25.15 -23.74
N GLY A 4 1.41 -25.10 -23.18
CA GLY A 4 0.88 -23.88 -22.56
C GLY A 4 1.42 -23.81 -21.14
N LEU A 5 2.48 -23.02 -20.95
CA LEU A 5 2.91 -22.62 -19.62
C LEU A 5 1.84 -21.65 -19.09
N VAL A 6 0.97 -22.15 -18.21
CA VAL A 6 0.13 -21.27 -17.38
C VAL A 6 0.92 -21.08 -16.09
N THR A 7 1.49 -19.90 -15.93
CA THR A 7 2.21 -19.42 -14.75
C THR A 7 1.71 -17.99 -14.55
N SER A 8 1.24 -17.55 -13.38
CA SER A 8 1.42 -18.06 -12.02
C SER A 8 0.26 -17.50 -11.17
N ALA A 9 -0.41 -18.32 -10.35
CA ALA A 9 -0.15 -18.55 -8.92
C ALA A 9 -0.47 -17.32 -8.05
N SER A 10 -1.49 -17.49 -7.20
CA SER A 10 -1.91 -16.54 -6.18
C SER A 10 -0.74 -16.30 -5.26
N GLY A 11 -0.11 -15.14 -5.39
CA GLY A 11 1.03 -14.74 -4.59
C GLY A 11 0.64 -13.63 -3.64
N ALA A 12 0.99 -13.80 -2.36
CA ALA A 12 1.11 -12.66 -1.46
C ALA A 12 2.54 -12.12 -1.58
N ILE A 13 2.66 -10.81 -1.72
CA ILE A 13 3.93 -10.09 -1.71
C ILE A 13 4.11 -9.56 -0.29
N THR A 14 5.26 -9.84 0.34
CA THR A 14 5.59 -9.27 1.65
C THR A 14 6.59 -8.13 1.45
N LEU A 15 6.26 -6.97 2.00
CA LEU A 15 7.14 -5.80 2.05
C LEU A 15 7.50 -5.52 3.51
N SER A 16 8.78 -5.64 3.85
CA SER A 16 9.29 -5.18 5.14
C SER A 16 9.20 -3.66 5.22
N LEU A 17 8.79 -3.14 6.37
CA LEU A 17 8.60 -1.73 6.61
C LEU A 17 9.61 -1.25 7.65
N ASN A 18 10.04 0.00 7.52
CA ASN A 18 10.88 0.64 8.51
C ASN A 18 9.98 1.55 9.37
N PRO A 19 9.79 1.27 10.68
CA PRO A 19 8.88 2.07 11.49
C PRO A 19 9.43 3.48 11.79
N LYS A 20 10.63 3.84 11.29
CA LYS A 20 11.16 5.22 11.33
C LYS A 20 10.79 6.06 10.12
N GLU A 21 10.19 5.44 9.12
CA GLU A 21 9.83 6.06 7.85
C GLU A 21 8.37 6.48 7.85
N THR A 22 8.10 7.73 7.46
CA THR A 22 6.72 8.24 7.40
C THR A 22 6.50 9.16 6.21
N TYR A 23 5.27 9.19 5.70
CA TYR A 23 4.80 10.22 4.78
C TYR A 23 4.02 11.33 5.49
N LEU A 24 3.76 11.19 6.79
CA LEU A 24 2.97 12.16 7.54
C LEU A 24 3.79 13.41 7.83
N HIS A 25 3.08 14.49 8.16
CA HIS A 25 3.68 15.70 8.68
C HIS A 25 4.40 15.43 10.01
N HIS A 26 5.66 15.85 10.12
CA HIS A 26 6.43 15.76 11.35
C HIS A 26 7.51 16.83 11.44
N ASN A 27 7.85 17.22 12.68
CA ASN A 27 8.98 18.12 12.94
C ASN A 27 10.22 17.39 13.50
N GLY A 28 10.11 16.07 13.74
CA GLY A 28 11.18 15.24 14.28
C GLY A 28 12.23 14.78 13.27
N ASN A 29 12.98 13.75 13.68
CA ASN A 29 14.07 13.11 12.92
C ASN A 29 13.60 11.84 12.17
N ALA A 30 12.31 11.74 11.83
CA ALA A 30 11.83 10.69 10.95
C ALA A 30 12.46 10.82 9.55
N THR A 31 12.58 9.70 8.85
CA THR A 31 12.96 9.68 7.44
C THR A 31 11.73 9.59 6.55
N ASP A 32 11.90 9.99 5.30
CA ASP A 32 10.83 9.87 4.31
C ASP A 32 10.60 8.40 3.97
N THR A 33 9.34 7.98 3.99
CA THR A 33 8.95 6.65 3.52
C THR A 33 9.14 6.51 2.01
N THR A 34 9.48 5.29 1.60
CA THR A 34 9.68 4.96 0.20
C THR A 34 8.35 4.68 -0.49
N ALA A 35 8.09 5.37 -1.60
CA ALA A 35 6.94 5.07 -2.46
C ALA A 35 7.07 3.67 -3.07
N VAL A 36 6.05 2.84 -2.93
CA VAL A 36 6.00 1.52 -3.55
C VAL A 36 5.32 1.62 -4.92
N ASP A 37 6.05 1.29 -5.99
CA ASP A 37 5.52 1.25 -7.36
C ASP A 37 4.57 0.06 -7.53
N LEU A 38 3.29 0.34 -7.74
CA LEU A 38 2.26 -0.69 -7.89
C LEU A 38 2.45 -1.53 -9.15
N ALA A 39 2.91 -0.92 -10.24
CA ALA A 39 3.12 -1.63 -11.50
C ALA A 39 4.29 -2.61 -11.39
N ALA A 40 5.33 -2.27 -10.60
CA ALA A 40 6.43 -3.19 -10.29
C ALA A 40 5.96 -4.44 -9.52
N LEU A 41 4.84 -4.34 -8.78
CA LEU A 41 4.19 -5.45 -8.09
C LEU A 41 3.13 -6.17 -8.95
N GLY A 42 2.92 -5.74 -10.20
CA GLY A 42 1.85 -6.26 -11.05
C GLY A 42 0.44 -5.82 -10.65
N ILE A 43 0.34 -4.77 -9.83
CA ILE A 43 -0.92 -4.19 -9.36
C ILE A 43 -1.31 -3.04 -10.28
N THR A 44 -2.56 -3.03 -10.73
CA THR A 44 -3.10 -1.99 -11.61
C THR A 44 -4.43 -1.46 -11.07
N PRO A 45 -4.80 -0.20 -11.39
CA PRO A 45 -6.10 0.36 -11.01
C PRO A 45 -7.28 -0.56 -11.37
N GLY A 46 -8.25 -0.65 -10.45
CA GLY A 46 -9.42 -1.52 -10.58
C GLY A 46 -9.22 -2.95 -10.08
N MET A 47 -7.98 -3.37 -9.79
CA MET A 47 -7.74 -4.64 -9.11
C MET A 47 -8.26 -4.56 -7.67
N SER A 48 -8.92 -5.62 -7.21
CA SER A 48 -9.17 -5.82 -5.79
C SER A 48 -7.96 -6.49 -5.20
N ILE A 49 -7.30 -5.89 -4.22
CA ILE A 49 -6.15 -6.47 -3.51
C ILE A 49 -6.49 -6.56 -2.02
N GLU A 50 -5.75 -7.39 -1.31
CA GLU A 50 -5.93 -7.59 0.13
C GLU A 50 -4.63 -7.27 0.87
N PHE A 51 -4.72 -6.37 1.84
CA PHE A 51 -3.63 -5.98 2.71
C PHE A 51 -3.76 -6.69 4.06
N THR A 52 -2.64 -7.06 4.67
CA THR A 52 -2.61 -7.52 6.06
C THR A 52 -1.31 -7.06 6.69
N GLN A 53 -1.39 -6.37 7.82
CA GLN A 53 -0.21 -6.07 8.61
C GLN A 53 0.36 -7.39 9.15
N LEU A 54 1.67 -7.56 8.97
CA LEU A 54 2.45 -8.62 9.59
C LEU A 54 3.34 -8.00 10.67
N GLY A 55 3.56 -8.75 11.74
CA GLY A 55 4.44 -8.32 12.81
C GLY A 55 3.95 -7.12 13.62
N ASP A 56 4.86 -6.57 14.40
CA ASP A 56 4.72 -5.38 15.21
C ASP A 56 6.00 -4.55 15.24
N TYR A 57 5.90 -3.37 15.83
CA TYR A 57 7.06 -2.53 16.11
C TYR A 57 6.97 -2.02 17.54
N GLN A 58 8.06 -1.44 18.04
CA GLN A 58 8.14 -0.79 19.33
C GLN A 58 8.18 0.74 19.13
N PRO A 59 7.18 1.50 19.64
CA PRO A 59 7.08 2.96 19.45
C PRO A 59 7.99 3.74 20.42
N SER A 60 9.18 3.20 20.69
CA SER A 60 10.21 3.86 21.47
C SER A 60 11.57 3.19 21.23
N SER A 61 12.62 3.87 21.67
CA SER A 61 14.00 3.38 21.50
C SER A 61 14.36 2.08 22.24
N SER A 62 13.46 1.53 23.05
CA SER A 62 13.69 0.31 23.82
C SER A 62 12.40 -0.44 24.13
N GLY A 63 12.46 -1.77 24.16
CA GLY A 63 11.32 -2.62 24.52
C GLY A 63 11.26 -3.85 23.62
N SER A 64 10.19 -4.61 23.79
CA SER A 64 9.75 -5.62 22.82
C SER A 64 8.69 -4.99 21.93
N ASP A 65 8.53 -5.52 20.72
CA ASP A 65 7.47 -5.09 19.82
C ASP A 65 6.10 -5.33 20.46
N THR A 66 5.25 -4.30 20.36
CA THR A 66 3.92 -4.30 20.98
C THR A 66 2.88 -3.49 20.21
N SER A 67 3.30 -2.71 19.20
CA SER A 67 2.42 -1.83 18.46
C SER A 67 2.02 -2.43 17.12
N HIS A 68 0.71 -2.57 16.91
CA HIS A 68 0.13 -2.93 15.62
C HIS A 68 -0.58 -1.74 15.02
N SER A 69 0.18 -0.92 14.31
CA SER A 69 -0.36 0.23 13.59
C SER A 69 0.27 0.33 12.22
N LEU A 70 -0.56 0.35 11.19
CA LEU A 70 -0.13 0.55 9.81
C LEU A 70 -1.20 1.36 9.08
N VAL A 71 -0.78 2.47 8.51
CA VAL A 71 -1.61 3.39 7.74
C VAL A 71 -1.01 3.50 6.34
N ALA A 72 -1.87 3.59 5.34
CA ALA A 72 -1.44 3.70 3.96
C ALA A 72 -2.30 4.68 3.18
N VAL A 73 -1.72 5.17 2.08
CA VAL A 73 -2.39 6.08 1.15
C VAL A 73 -1.93 5.80 -0.27
N PHE A 74 -2.89 5.70 -1.19
CA PHE A 74 -2.58 5.59 -2.62
C PHE A 74 -2.18 6.94 -3.19
N SER A 75 -1.32 6.94 -4.21
CA SER A 75 -0.87 8.17 -4.85
C SER A 75 -0.66 8.01 -6.36
N SER A 76 -0.87 9.09 -7.08
CA SER A 76 -0.50 9.23 -8.50
C SER A 76 0.99 9.57 -8.70
N THR A 77 1.70 10.00 -7.65
CA THR A 77 3.12 10.39 -7.69
C THR A 77 3.92 9.68 -6.60
N SER A 78 5.22 9.48 -6.84
CA SER A 78 6.16 8.92 -5.85
C SER A 78 6.81 9.97 -4.96
N THR A 79 6.42 11.23 -5.09
CA THR A 79 7.10 12.37 -4.47
C THR A 79 6.39 12.82 -3.20
N LEU A 80 7.15 12.93 -2.11
CA LEU A 80 6.72 13.59 -0.90
C LEU A 80 7.12 15.07 -0.93
N ALA A 81 6.24 15.94 -0.45
CA ALA A 81 6.60 17.31 -0.11
C ALA A 81 7.47 17.35 1.15
N ASP A 82 7.98 18.55 1.46
CA ASP A 82 8.74 18.81 2.68
C ASP A 82 7.98 18.36 3.94
N LYS A 83 8.70 17.88 4.95
CA LYS A 83 8.14 17.37 6.21
C LYS A 83 7.27 18.36 6.97
N SER A 84 7.46 19.67 6.76
CA SER A 84 6.65 20.74 7.35
C SER A 84 5.26 20.89 6.71
N MET A 85 4.99 20.25 5.58
CA MET A 85 3.68 20.29 4.93
C MET A 85 2.75 19.25 5.58
N VAL A 86 1.49 19.62 5.83
CA VAL A 86 0.45 18.67 6.32
C VAL A 86 0.20 17.58 5.29
N ASN A 87 -0.15 17.97 4.06
CA ASN A 87 -0.43 17.05 2.97
C ASN A 87 0.83 16.78 2.15
N ARG A 88 1.74 15.95 2.68
CA ARG A 88 3.01 15.65 1.98
C ARG A 88 2.83 14.77 0.76
N VAL A 89 1.80 13.92 0.76
CA VAL A 89 1.47 13.05 -0.38
C VAL A 89 0.71 13.87 -1.42
N THR A 90 1.45 14.59 -2.25
CA THR A 90 0.90 15.56 -3.23
C THR A 90 -0.03 14.95 -4.28
N GLY A 91 0.02 13.64 -4.46
CA GLY A 91 -0.81 12.89 -5.39
C GLY A 91 -1.81 11.96 -4.73
N ALA A 92 -2.14 12.15 -3.44
CA ALA A 92 -3.01 11.28 -2.66
C ALA A 92 -4.35 10.99 -3.37
N ILE A 93 -4.81 9.74 -3.28
CA ILE A 93 -6.04 9.26 -3.90
C ILE A 93 -6.81 8.44 -2.88
N ASP A 94 -8.04 8.86 -2.65
CA ASP A 94 -8.98 8.23 -1.73
C ASP A 94 -9.23 6.76 -2.08
N ALA A 95 -9.22 5.90 -1.05
CA ALA A 95 -9.52 4.48 -1.16
C ALA A 95 -9.99 3.89 0.17
N GLY A 96 -11.07 3.10 0.10
CA GLY A 96 -11.54 2.35 1.24
C GLY A 96 -12.31 3.23 2.23
N SER A 97 -12.05 3.04 3.52
CA SER A 97 -12.65 3.84 4.59
C SER A 97 -11.57 4.70 5.21
N ASP A 98 -11.85 6.00 5.33
CA ASP A 98 -10.95 6.99 5.90
C ASP A 98 -10.51 6.59 7.32
N PHE A 99 -9.22 6.68 7.56
CA PHE A 99 -8.63 6.62 8.88
C PHE A 99 -8.14 8.02 9.26
N VAL A 100 -8.75 8.59 10.30
CA VAL A 100 -8.33 9.90 10.80
C VAL A 100 -7.04 9.72 11.60
N THR A 101 -5.92 10.14 11.02
CA THR A 101 -4.62 10.05 11.68
C THR A 101 -4.60 11.00 12.88
N PRO A 102 -4.22 10.54 14.10
CA PRO A 102 -4.28 11.38 15.29
C PRO A 102 -3.35 12.60 15.18
N ASN A 103 -3.82 13.76 15.63
CA ASN A 103 -2.96 14.93 15.80
C ASN A 103 -2.15 14.81 17.11
N TRP A 104 -0.85 15.10 17.04
CA TRP A 104 0.07 15.11 18.19
C TRP A 104 0.67 16.49 18.45
N PRO A 105 -0.02 17.37 19.19
CA PRO A 105 0.40 18.77 19.37
C PRO A 105 1.81 18.95 19.94
N ALA A 106 2.28 18.00 20.74
CA ALA A 106 3.61 18.04 21.34
C ALA A 106 4.75 17.90 20.31
N VAL A 107 4.48 17.28 19.16
CA VAL A 107 5.50 16.98 18.13
C VAL A 107 5.30 17.83 16.89
N THR A 108 4.06 18.05 16.46
CA THR A 108 3.75 18.85 15.26
C THR A 108 3.58 20.34 15.56
N GLY A 109 3.58 20.74 16.84
CA GLY A 109 3.26 22.13 17.21
C GLY A 109 1.76 22.44 17.12
N GLY A 110 0.92 21.40 17.00
CA GLY A 110 -0.54 21.51 16.90
C GLY A 110 -1.07 21.39 15.48
N ASP A 111 -0.20 21.38 14.48
CA ASP A 111 -0.56 21.18 13.08
C ASP A 111 -1.17 19.79 12.87
N ALA A 112 -2.17 19.72 11.99
CA ALA A 112 -2.81 18.46 11.63
C ALA A 112 -1.80 17.52 10.95
N THR A 113 -1.95 16.22 11.20
CA THR A 113 -1.20 15.14 10.56
C THR A 113 -2.05 14.37 9.56
N ASP A 114 -3.36 14.47 9.71
CA ASP A 114 -4.36 13.77 8.92
C ASP A 114 -4.27 14.09 7.43
N ILE A 115 -4.21 13.03 6.63
CA ILE A 115 -4.44 13.07 5.18
C ILE A 115 -5.79 12.37 4.96
N PRO A 116 -6.82 13.05 4.40
CA PRO A 116 -8.16 12.49 4.28
C PRO A 116 -8.24 11.15 3.53
N GLU A 117 -7.29 10.90 2.62
CA GLU A 117 -7.19 9.67 1.83
C GLU A 117 -6.50 8.49 2.55
N ASP A 118 -6.08 8.67 3.80
CA ASP A 118 -5.47 7.62 4.62
C ASP A 118 -6.48 6.50 4.92
N PHE A 119 -5.99 5.26 4.94
CA PHE A 119 -6.75 4.11 5.43
C PHE A 119 -5.87 3.22 6.33
N PHE A 120 -6.51 2.59 7.31
CA PHE A 120 -5.84 1.74 8.30
C PHE A 120 -5.77 0.28 7.86
N ILE A 121 -4.58 -0.31 7.94
CA ILE A 121 -4.34 -1.74 7.69
C ILE A 121 -4.08 -2.41 9.04
N GLY A 122 -4.96 -3.32 9.43
CA GLY A 122 -4.78 -4.12 10.65
C GLY A 122 -4.16 -5.49 10.38
N THR A 123 -4.09 -6.29 11.45
CA THR A 123 -3.69 -7.71 11.40
C THR A 123 -4.78 -8.62 10.80
N SER A 124 -6.01 -8.10 10.64
CA SER A 124 -7.07 -8.76 9.88
C SER A 124 -7.02 -8.31 8.41
N PRO A 125 -7.27 -9.21 7.45
CA PRO A 125 -7.18 -8.84 6.05
C PRO A 125 -8.16 -7.73 5.64
N LEU A 126 -7.64 -6.72 4.95
CA LEU A 126 -8.37 -5.58 4.43
C LEU A 126 -8.39 -5.62 2.90
N LYS A 127 -9.57 -5.76 2.31
CA LYS A 127 -9.75 -5.74 0.86
C LYS A 127 -10.03 -4.33 0.35
N ILE A 128 -9.22 -3.86 -0.60
CA ILE A 128 -9.37 -2.55 -1.24
C ILE A 128 -9.35 -2.71 -2.77
N ILE A 129 -10.14 -1.88 -3.46
CA ILE A 129 -10.03 -1.70 -4.91
C ILE A 129 -9.01 -0.61 -5.15
N VAL A 130 -7.96 -0.91 -5.93
CA VAL A 130 -6.93 0.07 -6.30
C VAL A 130 -7.61 1.21 -7.06
N PRO A 131 -7.56 2.46 -6.59
CA PRO A 131 -8.34 3.53 -7.17
C PRO A 131 -7.79 3.96 -8.54
N ALA A 132 -8.65 4.56 -9.36
CA ALA A 132 -8.26 5.06 -10.67
C ALA A 132 -7.15 6.11 -10.54
N GLY A 133 -6.07 5.96 -11.31
CA GLY A 133 -4.94 6.88 -11.28
C GLY A 133 -3.87 6.57 -10.22
N ALA A 134 -4.07 5.58 -9.36
CA ALA A 134 -3.02 5.13 -8.44
C ALA A 134 -1.87 4.48 -9.21
N ALA A 135 -0.66 4.97 -8.95
CA ALA A 135 0.60 4.43 -9.44
C ALA A 135 1.53 4.00 -8.30
N TYR A 136 1.35 4.60 -7.12
CA TYR A 136 2.15 4.37 -5.93
C TYR A 136 1.27 4.15 -4.71
N ILE A 137 1.83 3.54 -3.69
CA ILE A 137 1.28 3.49 -2.33
C ILE A 137 2.39 3.82 -1.34
N PHE A 138 2.04 4.56 -0.29
CA PHE A 138 2.92 4.86 0.82
C PHE A 138 2.42 4.17 2.09
N PHE A 139 3.35 3.83 2.97
CA PHE A 139 3.07 3.20 4.26
C PHE A 139 3.74 3.99 5.37
N THR A 140 3.11 4.01 6.54
CA THR A 140 3.62 4.58 7.77
C THR A 140 2.97 3.83 8.93
N ASP A 141 3.63 3.73 10.07
CA ASP A 141 2.93 3.48 11.32
C ASP A 141 2.19 4.75 11.77
N SER A 142 1.29 4.64 12.76
CA SER A 142 0.69 5.83 13.41
C SER A 142 1.31 6.02 14.78
N ASP A 143 2.39 6.80 14.84
CA ASP A 143 3.00 7.26 16.07
C ASP A 143 3.30 8.76 16.05
N SER A 144 3.49 9.33 17.24
CA SER A 144 3.84 10.72 17.42
C SER A 144 5.32 11.03 17.13
N TYR A 145 6.24 10.05 17.27
CA TYR A 145 7.67 10.30 17.19
C TYR A 145 8.43 9.15 16.48
N PHE A 146 8.18 8.98 15.19
CA PHE A 146 8.81 7.94 14.35
C PHE A 146 10.32 7.71 14.50
N GLY A 147 11.10 8.77 14.79
CA GLY A 147 12.57 8.67 14.83
C GLY A 147 13.12 7.72 15.91
N ASP A 148 12.35 7.44 16.96
CA ASP A 148 12.73 6.51 18.03
C ASP A 148 12.09 5.13 17.93
N ASN A 149 11.18 4.91 16.98
CA ASN A 149 10.59 3.61 16.72
C ASN A 149 11.66 2.55 16.43
N THR A 150 11.44 1.31 16.85
CA THR A 150 12.32 0.17 16.57
C THR A 150 11.51 -1.04 16.15
N ASP A 151 12.16 -2.00 15.49
CA ASP A 151 11.63 -3.33 15.17
C ASP A 151 12.73 -4.34 15.53
N PRO A 152 12.88 -4.71 16.82
CA PRO A 152 13.96 -5.57 17.28
C PRO A 152 13.96 -7.00 16.73
N ASP A 153 12.81 -7.58 16.39
CA ASP A 153 12.75 -8.93 15.83
C ASP A 153 12.67 -8.98 14.28
N GLY A 154 12.42 -7.84 13.65
CA GLY A 154 12.57 -7.63 12.21
C GLY A 154 11.36 -8.11 11.39
N ASP A 155 10.18 -8.15 11.99
CA ASP A 155 8.98 -8.72 11.38
C ASP A 155 7.90 -7.70 10.99
N TYR A 156 8.10 -6.41 11.27
CA TYR A 156 7.18 -5.34 10.88
C TYR A 156 7.07 -5.22 9.36
N ALA A 157 5.93 -5.64 8.81
CA ALA A 157 5.75 -5.77 7.37
C ALA A 157 4.27 -5.64 6.95
N VAL A 158 4.06 -5.56 5.65
CA VAL A 158 2.74 -5.68 5.02
C VAL A 158 2.73 -6.83 4.02
N SER A 159 1.69 -7.65 4.10
CA SER A 159 1.34 -8.64 3.10
C SER A 159 0.34 -8.04 2.12
N ILE A 160 0.59 -8.18 0.82
CA ILE A 160 -0.27 -7.73 -0.26
C ILE A 160 -0.65 -8.94 -1.11
N ALA A 161 -1.86 -9.46 -0.94
CA ALA A 161 -2.39 -10.56 -1.71
C ALA A 161 -3.13 -10.05 -2.95
N ILE A 162 -2.69 -10.55 -4.11
CA ILE A 162 -3.32 -10.27 -5.40
C ILE A 162 -4.22 -11.46 -5.74
N PRO A 163 -5.54 -11.29 -5.88
CA PRO A 163 -6.42 -12.39 -6.25
C PRO A 163 -6.11 -12.84 -7.68
N GLU A 164 -6.19 -14.15 -7.89
CA GLU A 164 -6.02 -14.73 -9.22
C GLU A 164 -6.97 -14.05 -10.22
N PRO A 165 -6.51 -13.75 -11.45
CA PRO A 165 -7.39 -13.25 -12.48
C PRO A 165 -8.50 -14.29 -12.71
N THR A 166 -9.76 -13.87 -12.46
CA THR A 166 -10.91 -14.74 -12.70
C THR A 166 -10.93 -15.15 -14.17
N THR A 167 -10.87 -16.46 -14.42
CA THR A 167 -10.64 -17.05 -15.74
C THR A 167 -11.70 -16.69 -16.80
N LEU A 168 -12.84 -16.10 -16.39
CA LEU A 168 -13.90 -15.63 -17.29
C LEU A 168 -13.45 -14.47 -18.21
N ALA A 169 -12.51 -13.62 -17.78
CA ALA A 169 -12.03 -12.51 -18.61
C ALA A 169 -11.13 -12.99 -19.76
N VAL A 170 -10.37 -14.07 -19.54
CA VAL A 170 -9.41 -14.60 -20.53
C VAL A 170 -10.11 -15.39 -21.65
N MET A 171 -11.25 -16.03 -21.35
CA MET A 171 -12.01 -16.81 -22.34
C MET A 171 -12.84 -15.96 -23.31
N SER A 172 -13.02 -14.66 -23.04
CA SER A 172 -13.79 -13.75 -23.91
C SER A 172 -12.98 -13.22 -25.10
N GLY A 173 -11.64 -13.25 -25.03
CA GLY A 173 -10.75 -12.78 -26.10
C GLY A 173 -10.46 -13.80 -27.20
N LEU A 174 -10.74 -15.10 -26.98
CA LEU A 174 -10.34 -16.17 -27.91
C LEU A 174 -11.46 -16.65 -28.85
N LEU A 175 -12.70 -16.15 -28.69
CA LEU A 175 -13.88 -16.66 -29.42
C LEU A 175 -14.32 -15.81 -30.62
N LEU A 176 -13.50 -14.89 -31.13
CA LEU A 176 -13.80 -14.07 -32.32
C LEU A 176 -12.98 -14.41 -33.58
N LEU A 177 -12.33 -15.58 -33.64
CA LEU A 177 -11.54 -16.00 -34.82
C LEU A 177 -12.08 -17.21 -35.59
N THR A 178 -13.33 -17.63 -35.37
CA THR A 178 -13.97 -18.65 -36.21
C THR A 178 -15.20 -18.10 -36.93
N ALA A 179 -15.01 -17.45 -38.09
CA ALA A 179 -15.87 -17.60 -39.29
C ALA A 179 -15.67 -16.49 -40.34
N SER A 180 -14.60 -16.55 -41.13
CA SER A 180 -14.62 -16.18 -42.57
C SER A 180 -13.32 -16.72 -43.17
N CYS A 181 -13.27 -17.63 -44.15
CA CYS A 181 -14.01 -17.69 -45.39
C CYS A 181 -14.32 -19.14 -45.76
N ARG A 182 -15.59 -19.41 -46.10
CA ARG A 182 -15.95 -20.58 -46.90
C ARG A 182 -17.12 -20.25 -47.83
N ARG A 183 -16.82 -19.88 -49.09
CA ARG A 183 -17.54 -20.27 -50.34
C ARG A 183 -16.97 -19.49 -51.53
N LYS A 184 -16.27 -20.16 -52.45
CA LYS A 184 -16.74 -20.79 -53.73
C LYS A 184 -17.24 -19.76 -54.77
N ARG A 185 -16.50 -19.60 -55.87
CA ARG A 185 -16.57 -20.45 -57.07
C ARG A 185 -15.24 -20.44 -57.79
#